data_AF-A0A561ECI4-F1
#
_entry.id   AF-A0A561ECI4-F1
#
_cell.length_a   1.000
_cell.length_b   1.000
_cell.length_c   1.000
_cell.angle_alpha   90.00
_cell.angle_beta   90.00
_cell.angle_gamma   90.00
#
_symmetry.space_group_name_H-M   'P 1'
#
loop_
_entity.id
_entity.type
_entity.pdbx_description
1 polymer ?
#
loop_
_entity_poly.entity_id
_entity_poly.type
_entity_poly.pdbx_seq_one_letter_code
_entity_poly.pdbx_strand_id
1 'polypeptide(L)'
;MDVADEVWNRATLAGGSASQRPGDLALTSVFGVHNLAMSGGLLDAVERAAPIQLDAAEAGYRWLGLDAAADVIAMLRREIENATLDDDHLANALELRADEEYNRAVPTDQTIFSAFHAKFVADPGAFAPV
;
A
#
# COMPACT_ATOMS: atom_id res chain seq x y z
N MET A 1 19.47 -14.95 5.22
CA MET A 1 18.76 -13.68 5.39
C MET A 1 19.73 -12.62 4.99
N ASP A 2 19.40 -11.86 3.94
CA ASP A 2 20.22 -10.76 3.47
C ASP A 2 19.72 -9.41 4.00
N VAL A 3 20.43 -8.33 3.68
CA VAL A 3 20.11 -6.97 4.15
C VAL A 3 18.72 -6.53 3.67
N ALA A 4 18.28 -6.96 2.48
CA ALA A 4 16.96 -6.60 1.95
C ALA A 4 15.84 -7.31 2.73
N ASP A 5 16.05 -8.57 3.11
CA ASP A 5 15.12 -9.31 3.98
C ASP A 5 14.95 -8.61 5.33
N GLU A 6 16.02 -8.08 5.91
CA GLU A 6 15.96 -7.36 7.19
C GLU A 6 15.20 -6.03 7.08
N VAL A 7 15.39 -5.28 5.98
CA VAL A 7 14.62 -4.06 5.69
C VAL A 7 13.14 -4.39 5.50
N TRP A 8 12.84 -5.47 4.76
CA TRP A 8 11.48 -5.96 4.58
C TRP A 8 10.81 -6.31 5.90
N ASN A 9 11.48 -7.11 6.73
CA ASN A 9 10.97 -7.51 8.05
C ASN A 9 10.77 -6.32 8.98
N ARG A 10 11.66 -5.31 8.93
CA ARG A 10 11.47 -4.08 9.68
C ARG A 10 10.23 -3.31 9.25
N ALA A 11 9.94 -3.27 7.95
CA ALA A 11 8.79 -2.53 7.44
C ALA A 11 7.45 -3.20 7.78
N THR A 12 7.42 -4.53 7.97
CA THR A 12 6.23 -5.27 8.39
C THR A 12 5.97 -5.20 9.90
N LEU A 13 7.00 -4.94 10.71
CA LEU A 13 6.87 -4.72 12.15
C LEU A 13 6.41 -3.28 12.43
N ALA A 14 5.22 -3.12 13.03
CA ALA A 14 4.70 -1.80 13.39
C ALA A 14 5.70 -1.03 14.29
N GLY A 15 6.14 0.15 13.85
CA GLY A 15 6.98 1.04 14.65
C GLY A 15 8.11 1.75 13.89
N GLY A 16 8.51 1.26 12.71
CA GLY A 16 9.62 1.84 11.95
C GLY A 16 10.93 1.86 12.74
N SER A 17 11.96 2.51 12.19
CA SER A 17 13.16 2.88 12.98
C SER A 17 13.21 4.40 13.19
N ALA A 18 13.91 4.84 14.23
CA ALA A 18 14.19 6.27 14.45
C ALA A 18 15.02 6.92 13.31
N SER A 19 15.50 6.13 12.34
CA SER A 19 16.31 6.56 11.21
C SER A 19 15.66 6.21 9.86
N GLN A 20 14.33 6.10 9.82
CA GLN A 20 13.58 5.84 8.59
C GLN A 20 14.02 6.77 7.45
N ARG A 21 14.38 6.16 6.32
CA ARG A 21 14.67 6.85 5.07
C ARG A 21 13.45 6.79 4.14
N PRO A 22 13.44 7.55 3.02
CA PRO A 22 12.28 7.60 2.14
C PRO A 22 11.77 6.24 1.68
N GLY A 23 12.66 5.27 1.42
CA GLY A 23 12.28 3.91 1.05
C GLY A 23 11.61 3.13 2.18
N ASP A 24 12.06 3.32 3.44
CA ASP A 24 11.40 2.70 4.60
C ASP A 24 9.98 3.26 4.79
N LEU A 25 9.83 4.58 4.66
CA LEU A 25 8.53 5.24 4.78
C LEU A 25 7.57 4.74 3.70
N ALA A 26 8.02 4.69 2.43
CA ALA A 26 7.21 4.16 1.34
C ALA A 26 6.76 2.73 1.60
N LEU A 27 7.67 1.85 2.01
CA LEU A 27 7.38 0.43 2.23
C LEU A 27 6.44 0.22 3.43
N THR A 28 6.69 0.89 4.56
CA THR A 28 5.81 0.80 5.74
C THR A 28 4.41 1.35 5.44
N SER A 29 4.29 2.46 4.70
CA SER A 29 2.99 3.02 4.32
C SER A 29 2.20 2.08 3.39
N VAL A 30 2.87 1.44 2.44
CA VAL A 30 2.27 0.43 1.56
C VAL A 30 1.73 -0.75 2.36
N PHE A 31 2.52 -1.30 3.30
CA PHE A 31 2.06 -2.40 4.15
C PHE A 31 0.88 -2.03 5.05
N GLY A 32 0.84 -0.79 5.53
CA GLY A 32 -0.27 -0.32 6.36
C GLY A 32 -1.63 -0.52 5.68
N VAL A 33 -1.74 -0.19 4.38
CA VAL A 33 -2.96 -0.40 3.61
C VAL A 33 -3.07 -1.82 3.07
N HIS A 34 -1.98 -2.41 2.58
CA HIS A 34 -2.00 -3.76 2.00
C HIS A 34 -2.49 -4.82 3.01
N ASN A 35 -2.01 -4.75 4.25
CA ASN A 35 -2.40 -5.72 5.28
C ASN A 35 -3.89 -5.61 5.63
N LEU A 36 -4.44 -4.39 5.64
CA LEU A 36 -5.88 -4.19 5.82
C LEU A 36 -6.65 -4.78 4.63
N ALA A 37 -6.20 -4.49 3.41
CA ALA A 37 -6.83 -4.97 2.18
C ALA A 37 -6.85 -6.50 2.09
N MET A 38 -5.75 -7.16 2.48
CA MET A 38 -5.70 -8.64 2.53
C MET A 38 -6.58 -9.24 3.63
N SER A 39 -6.89 -8.47 4.68
CA SER A 39 -7.72 -8.95 5.79
C SER A 39 -9.23 -8.73 5.60
N GLY A 40 -9.62 -7.69 4.86
CA GLY A 40 -11.01 -7.22 4.81
C GLY A 40 -11.45 -6.64 3.47
N GLY A 41 -10.63 -6.72 2.43
CA GLY A 41 -10.90 -6.05 1.15
C GLY A 41 -10.41 -4.60 1.12
N LEU A 42 -10.26 -4.04 -0.08
CA LEU A 42 -9.69 -2.71 -0.26
C LEU A 42 -10.63 -1.60 0.24
N LEU A 43 -11.95 -1.78 0.11
CA LEU A 43 -12.92 -0.80 0.62
C LEU A 43 -12.78 -0.64 2.15
N ASP A 44 -12.82 -1.74 2.91
CA ASP A 44 -12.60 -1.74 4.36
C ASP A 44 -11.26 -1.09 4.74
N ALA A 45 -10.20 -1.39 3.97
CA ALA A 45 -8.88 -0.80 4.19
C ALA A 45 -8.90 0.73 4.06
N VAL A 46 -9.59 1.26 3.04
CA VAL A 46 -9.66 2.70 2.78
C VAL A 46 -10.54 3.40 3.83
N GLU A 47 -11.65 2.80 4.25
CA GLU A 47 -12.51 3.37 5.30
C GLU A 47 -11.84 3.43 6.67
N ARG A 48 -11.00 2.43 6.99
CA ARG A 48 -10.33 2.32 8.30
C ARG A 48 -9.05 3.13 8.40
N ALA A 49 -8.39 3.41 7.28
CA ALA A 49 -7.16 4.18 7.26
C ALA A 49 -7.46 5.68 7.42
N ALA A 50 -6.64 6.38 8.22
CA ALA A 50 -6.72 7.84 8.28
C ALA A 50 -6.29 8.47 6.94
N PRO A 51 -6.81 9.65 6.56
CA PRO A 51 -6.45 10.31 5.29
C PRO A 51 -4.95 10.46 5.07
N ILE A 52 -4.19 10.81 6.11
CA ILE A 52 -2.73 10.92 6.04
C ILE A 52 -2.03 9.58 5.77
N GLN A 53 -2.60 8.47 6.23
CA GLN A 53 -2.08 7.13 5.96
C GLN A 53 -2.34 6.73 4.50
N LEU A 54 -3.51 7.11 3.96
CA LEU A 54 -3.85 6.90 2.55
C LEU A 54 -2.97 7.72 1.63
N ASP A 55 -2.76 9.01 1.93
CA ASP A 55 -1.84 9.87 1.17
C ASP A 55 -0.42 9.28 1.15
N ALA A 56 0.05 8.79 2.31
CA ALA A 56 1.35 8.16 2.42
C ALA A 56 1.43 6.81 1.67
N ALA A 57 0.36 6.01 1.69
CA ALA A 57 0.29 4.73 0.99
C ALA A 57 0.28 4.94 -0.53
N GLU A 58 -0.53 5.86 -1.06
CA GLU A 58 -0.53 6.22 -2.48
C GLU A 58 0.86 6.69 -2.94
N ALA A 59 1.49 7.58 -2.16
CA ALA A 59 2.86 8.01 -2.43
C ALA A 59 3.87 6.84 -2.38
N GLY A 60 3.70 5.91 -1.43
CA GLY A 60 4.52 4.72 -1.29
C GLY A 60 4.40 3.76 -2.47
N TYR A 61 3.18 3.47 -2.92
CA TYR A 61 2.93 2.66 -4.12
C TYR A 61 3.56 3.29 -5.35
N ARG A 62 3.38 4.60 -5.56
CA ARG A 62 4.03 5.33 -6.66
C ARG A 62 5.55 5.31 -6.57
N TRP A 63 6.11 5.46 -5.37
CA TRP A 63 7.54 5.40 -5.15
C TRP A 63 8.12 4.02 -5.54
N LEU A 64 7.39 2.95 -5.24
CA LEU A 64 7.71 1.58 -5.64
C LEU A 64 7.45 1.30 -7.14
N GLY A 65 6.78 2.19 -7.87
CA GLY A 65 6.39 1.99 -9.27
C GLY A 65 5.15 1.11 -9.45
N LEU A 66 4.31 1.03 -8.42
CA LEU A 66 3.03 0.30 -8.40
C LEU A 66 1.87 1.30 -8.59
N ASP A 67 1.95 2.15 -9.61
CA ASP A 67 1.01 3.27 -9.83
C ASP A 67 -0.45 2.82 -9.93
N ALA A 68 -0.71 1.67 -10.55
CA ALA A 68 -2.05 1.11 -10.66
C ALA A 68 -2.71 0.87 -9.28
N ALA A 69 -1.95 0.42 -8.28
CA ALA A 69 -2.49 0.23 -6.93
C ALA A 69 -2.84 1.56 -6.26
N ALA A 70 -2.00 2.58 -6.45
CA ALA A 70 -2.27 3.94 -5.97
C ALA A 70 -3.53 4.53 -6.62
N ASP A 71 -3.72 4.30 -7.92
CA ASP A 71 -4.85 4.85 -8.66
C ASP A 71 -6.19 4.22 -8.23
N VAL A 72 -6.21 2.92 -7.87
CA VAL A 72 -7.41 2.26 -7.33
C VAL A 72 -7.76 2.83 -5.95
N ILE A 73 -6.77 3.05 -5.07
CA ILE A 73 -6.99 3.69 -3.76
C ILE A 73 -7.56 5.11 -3.95
N ALA A 74 -6.95 5.91 -4.83
CA ALA A 74 -7.41 7.26 -5.12
C ALA A 74 -8.81 7.29 -5.79
N MET A 75 -9.16 6.26 -6.56
CA MET A 75 -10.52 6.09 -7.11
C MET A 75 -11.52 5.83 -5.98
N LEU A 76 -11.26 4.86 -5.11
CA LEU A 76 -12.15 4.53 -3.98
C LEU A 76 -12.39 5.74 -3.07
N ARG A 77 -11.33 6.47 -2.70
CA ARG A 77 -11.47 7.68 -1.87
C ARG A 77 -12.45 8.69 -2.46
N ARG A 78 -12.37 8.93 -3.77
CA ARG A 78 -13.27 9.85 -4.48
C ARG A 78 -14.71 9.35 -4.49
N GLU A 79 -14.93 8.04 -4.66
CA GLU A 79 -16.27 7.45 -4.62
C GLU A 79 -16.90 7.53 -3.22
N ILE A 80 -16.10 7.32 -2.17
CA ILE A 80 -16.52 7.51 -0.78
C ILE A 80 -16.92 8.98 -0.53
N GLU A 81 -16.08 9.92 -0.95
CA GLU A 81 -16.37 11.36 -0.83
C GLU A 81 -17.62 11.80 -1.60
N ASN A 82 -17.94 11.12 -2.71
CA ASN A 82 -19.13 11.38 -3.51
C ASN A 82 -20.41 10.70 -2.99
N ALA A 83 -20.35 10.06 -1.80
CA ALA A 83 -21.46 9.33 -1.19
C ALA A 83 -22.01 8.17 -2.06
N THR A 84 -21.17 7.56 -2.89
CA THR A 84 -21.53 6.37 -3.70
C THR A 84 -21.91 5.18 -2.80
N LEU A 85 -21.50 5.20 -1.53
CA LEU A 85 -21.79 4.16 -0.54
C LEU A 85 -23.18 4.23 0.10
N ASP A 86 -23.96 5.28 -0.15
CA ASP A 86 -25.32 5.42 0.40
C ASP A 86 -26.34 4.45 -0.23
N ASP A 87 -25.96 3.82 -1.35
CA ASP A 87 -26.71 2.75 -2.02
C ASP A 87 -25.94 1.42 -1.89
N ASP A 88 -26.52 0.46 -1.17
CA ASP A 88 -25.92 -0.85 -0.91
C ASP A 88 -25.53 -1.60 -2.21
N HIS A 89 -26.29 -1.46 -3.30
CA HIS A 89 -25.95 -2.12 -4.56
C HIS A 89 -24.75 -1.46 -5.24
N LEU A 90 -24.65 -0.13 -5.18
CA LEU A 90 -23.49 0.60 -5.70
C LEU A 90 -22.24 0.34 -4.85
N ALA A 91 -22.39 0.31 -3.52
CA ALA A 91 -21.31 -0.01 -2.58
C ALA A 91 -20.72 -1.41 -2.88
N ASN A 92 -21.56 -2.44 -2.99
CA ASN A 92 -21.12 -3.80 -3.31
C ASN A 92 -20.43 -3.90 -4.68
N ALA A 93 -20.96 -3.21 -5.70
CA ALA A 93 -20.36 -3.22 -7.04
C ALA A 93 -19.00 -2.50 -7.06
N LEU A 94 -18.88 -1.42 -6.29
CA LEU A 94 -17.64 -0.67 -6.13
C LEU A 94 -16.58 -1.50 -5.41
N GLU A 95 -16.93 -2.16 -4.30
CA GLU A 95 -16.04 -3.03 -3.54
C GLU A 95 -15.48 -4.15 -4.42
N LEU A 96 -16.35 -4.90 -5.12
CA LEU A 96 -15.92 -5.99 -5.99
C LEU A 96 -14.95 -5.50 -7.09
N ARG A 97 -15.29 -4.38 -7.74
CA ARG A 97 -14.43 -3.81 -8.78
C ARG A 97 -13.08 -3.38 -8.21
N ALA A 98 -13.07 -2.72 -7.05
CA ALA A 98 -11.85 -2.22 -6.44
C ALA A 98 -10.94 -3.38 -6.01
N ASP A 99 -11.50 -4.44 -5.44
CA ASP A 99 -10.75 -5.65 -5.09
C ASP A 99 -10.18 -6.35 -6.33
N GLU A 100 -10.95 -6.46 -7.41
CA GLU A 100 -10.47 -7.03 -8.67
C GLU A 100 -9.32 -6.22 -9.28
N GLU A 101 -9.45 -4.88 -9.33
CA GLU A 101 -8.42 -4.00 -9.87
C GLU A 101 -7.17 -4.00 -8.99
N TYR A 102 -7.34 -3.97 -7.66
CA TYR A 102 -6.24 -4.02 -6.71
C TYR A 102 -5.51 -5.36 -6.74
N ASN A 103 -6.22 -6.49 -6.75
CA ASN A 103 -5.60 -7.82 -6.88
C ASN A 103 -4.93 -8.01 -8.23
N ARG A 104 -5.37 -7.32 -9.29
CA ARG A 104 -4.66 -7.31 -10.56
C ARG A 104 -3.35 -6.52 -10.48
N ALA A 105 -3.35 -5.40 -9.75
CA ALA A 105 -2.17 -4.55 -9.58
C ALA A 105 -1.16 -5.14 -8.58
N VAL A 106 -1.63 -5.75 -7.50
CA VAL A 106 -0.85 -6.36 -6.43
C VAL A 106 -1.44 -7.73 -6.06
N PRO A 107 -1.20 -8.78 -6.88
CA PRO A 107 -1.78 -10.11 -6.64
C PRO A 107 -1.35 -10.76 -5.33
N THR A 108 -0.15 -10.44 -4.87
CA THR A 108 0.50 -11.05 -3.70
C THR A 108 1.57 -10.13 -3.16
N ASP A 109 1.97 -10.30 -1.91
CA ASP A 109 3.13 -9.66 -1.27
C ASP A 109 4.41 -9.72 -2.12
N GLN A 110 4.59 -10.80 -2.90
CA GLN A 110 5.75 -10.95 -3.80
C GLN A 110 5.85 -9.81 -4.83
N THR A 111 4.73 -9.19 -5.21
CA THR A 111 4.70 -8.03 -6.11
C THR A 111 5.32 -6.82 -5.43
N ILE A 112 4.94 -6.56 -4.17
CA ILE A 112 5.53 -5.50 -3.35
C ILE A 112 6.99 -5.80 -3.08
N PHE A 113 7.33 -7.06 -2.74
CA PHE A 113 8.72 -7.49 -2.50
C PHE A 113 9.60 -7.25 -3.73
N SER A 114 9.14 -7.64 -4.91
CA SER A 114 9.91 -7.48 -6.14
C SER A 114 10.14 -6.01 -6.48
N ALA A 115 9.12 -5.17 -6.29
CA ALA A 115 9.21 -3.72 -6.48
C ALA A 115 10.16 -3.06 -5.47
N PHE A 116 10.04 -3.42 -4.19
CA PHE A 116 10.96 -3.02 -3.12
C PHE A 116 12.39 -3.42 -3.45
N HIS A 117 12.62 -4.69 -3.77
CA HIS A 117 13.95 -5.23 -4.01
C HIS A 117 14.62 -4.55 -5.22
N ALA A 118 13.86 -4.28 -6.29
CA ALA A 118 14.37 -3.51 -7.42
C ALA A 118 14.85 -2.10 -7.00
N LYS A 119 14.08 -1.41 -6.15
CA LYS A 119 14.47 -0.09 -5.60
C LYS A 119 15.68 -0.20 -4.67
N PHE A 120 15.72 -1.23 -3.81
CA PHE A 120 16.83 -1.48 -2.90
C PHE A 120 18.14 -1.75 -3.64
N VAL A 121 18.12 -2.55 -4.71
CA VAL A 121 19.31 -2.81 -5.53
C VAL A 121 19.77 -1.55 -6.27
N ALA A 122 18.84 -0.75 -6.78
CA ALA A 122 19.15 0.48 -7.51
C ALA A 122 19.70 1.59 -6.59
N ASP A 123 19.15 1.71 -5.38
CA ASP A 123 19.56 2.70 -4.39
C ASP A 123 19.40 2.15 -2.96
N PRO A 124 20.39 1.40 -2.45
CA PRO A 124 20.38 0.93 -1.06
C PRO A 124 20.38 2.10 -0.06
N GLY A 125 20.88 3.27 -0.48
CA GLY A 125 20.92 4.49 0.33
C GLY A 125 19.53 5.05 0.65
N ALA A 126 18.51 4.70 -0.12
CA ALA A 126 17.13 5.07 0.15
C ALA A 126 16.53 4.38 1.39
N PHE A 127 17.21 3.37 1.95
CA PHE A 127 16.77 2.60 3.10
C PHE A 127 17.73 2.76 4.28
N ALA A 128 17.18 2.74 5.48
CA ALA A 128 17.98 2.74 6.69
C ALA A 128 18.83 1.46 6.76
N PRO A 129 20.10 1.56 7.19
CA PRO A 129 20.88 0.37 7.50
C PRO A 129 20.16 -0.48 8.56
N VAL A 130 20.32 -1.79 8.45
CA VAL A 130 19.81 -2.80 9.37
C VAL A 130 20.88 -3.22 10.37
#